data_AF-A0A2A5A725-F1
#
_entry.id   AF-A0A2A5A725-F1
#
_cell.length_a   1.000
_cell.length_b   1.000
_cell.length_c   1.000
_cell.angle_alpha   90.00
_cell.angle_beta   90.00
_cell.angle_gamma   90.00
#
_symmetry.space_group_name_H-M   'P 1'
#
loop_
_entity.id
_entity.type
_entity.pdbx_description
1 polymer ?
#
loop_
_entity_poly.entity_id
_entity_poly.type
_entity_poly.pdbx_seq_one_letter_code
_entity_poly.pdbx_strand_id
1 'polypeptide(L)'
;MKYFICLLFLISINFSENLAQLENMYRRTGNLEALYYLTKGLIAEKNFKKAIRVIKILHKKMPNSPKVLDMEIQIKWAIHQKYEAYKLAYESPDSEFRDKRLSFIKYKNQNFYPFFKLKYEFLSTEKMDEILFEDLLKLFPKNKLLLNLLMDYFIFLEEYEFAYDLNIDFPKTFDKLDSFENLGNKYSGHCKRSLAKDNLNDEVKKSCYFAWKFTPYLMTRFKKIEIKDLIWFFEEKVSHRKTSNFINYYRLSYLYARIKETEKAKTSLSKAIEKSPSYFFDLILERLPYKYMNFKNEIQIQVKKL
;
A
#
# COMPACT_ATOMS: atom_id res chain seq x y z
N MET A 1 45.49 -12.69 -18.85
CA MET A 1 44.32 -11.79 -18.89
C MET A 1 43.79 -11.38 -17.52
N LYS A 2 43.57 -12.30 -16.55
CA LYS A 2 43.08 -11.97 -15.19
C LYS A 2 43.91 -10.92 -14.45
N TYR A 3 45.24 -10.96 -14.56
CA TYR A 3 46.14 -10.00 -13.90
C TYR A 3 46.10 -8.59 -14.52
N PHE A 4 45.71 -8.45 -15.78
CA PHE A 4 45.67 -7.16 -16.48
C PHE A 4 44.48 -6.30 -16.02
N ILE A 5 43.36 -6.94 -15.66
CA ILE A 5 42.17 -6.26 -15.16
C ILE A 5 42.38 -5.73 -13.73
N CYS A 6 43.13 -6.45 -12.89
CA CYS A 6 43.54 -5.96 -11.57
C CYS A 6 44.55 -4.79 -11.67
N LEU A 7 45.45 -4.82 -12.66
CA LEU A 7 46.47 -3.78 -12.85
C LEU A 7 45.84 -2.43 -13.26
N LEU A 8 44.79 -2.44 -14.09
CA LEU A 8 44.06 -1.23 -14.51
C LEU A 8 43.36 -0.50 -13.35
N PHE A 9 43.08 -1.18 -12.24
CA PHE A 9 42.49 -0.57 -11.04
C PHE A 9 43.51 0.06 -10.09
N LEU A 10 44.79 -0.35 -10.16
CA LEU A 10 45.87 0.17 -9.31
C LEU A 10 46.54 1.42 -9.88
N ILE A 11 46.32 1.73 -11.17
CA ILE A 11 46.90 2.90 -11.83
C ILE A 11 45.78 3.93 -12.06
N SER A 12 45.49 4.71 -11.02
CA SER A 12 44.46 5.76 -11.04
C SER A 12 45.02 7.07 -11.58
N ILE A 13 44.66 7.44 -12.83
CA ILE A 13 44.64 8.86 -13.25
C ILE A 13 43.34 9.24 -13.97
N ASN A 14 42.62 8.34 -14.66
CA ASN A 14 41.31 8.66 -15.25
C ASN A 14 40.29 7.51 -15.10
N PHE A 15 39.45 7.61 -14.08
CA PHE A 15 38.38 6.62 -13.81
C PHE A 15 37.40 6.48 -14.99
N SER A 16 37.11 7.58 -15.68
CA SER A 16 36.23 7.64 -16.86
C SER A 16 36.80 6.93 -18.09
N GLU A 17 38.11 7.06 -18.35
CA GLU A 17 38.80 6.36 -19.44
C GLU A 17 38.78 4.85 -19.21
N ASN A 18 38.93 4.43 -17.95
CA ASN A 18 38.84 3.01 -17.58
C ASN A 18 37.44 2.43 -17.83
N LEU A 19 36.35 3.19 -17.60
CA LEU A 19 34.99 2.72 -17.92
C LEU A 19 34.76 2.61 -19.42
N ALA A 20 35.24 3.56 -20.22
CA ALA A 20 35.14 3.50 -21.68
C ALA A 20 35.90 2.29 -22.26
N GLN A 21 37.09 1.99 -21.70
CA GLN A 21 37.87 0.81 -22.07
C GLN A 21 37.14 -0.49 -21.74
N LEU A 22 36.54 -0.61 -20.55
CA LEU A 22 35.76 -1.78 -20.15
C LEU A 22 34.52 -1.99 -21.05
N GLU A 23 33.84 -0.91 -21.43
CA GLU A 23 32.73 -0.97 -22.37
C GLU A 23 33.16 -1.43 -23.76
N ASN A 24 34.26 -0.87 -24.29
CA ASN A 24 34.84 -1.28 -25.57
C ASN A 24 35.30 -2.73 -25.56
N MET A 25 35.91 -3.19 -24.46
CA MET A 25 36.32 -4.56 -24.28
C MET A 25 35.12 -5.51 -24.38
N TYR A 26 34.01 -5.20 -23.70
CA TYR A 26 32.79 -6.00 -23.84
C TYR A 26 32.27 -6.00 -25.27
N ARG A 27 32.17 -4.84 -25.94
CA ARG A 27 31.66 -4.75 -27.31
C ARG A 27 32.46 -5.60 -28.30
N ARG A 28 33.78 -5.70 -28.12
CA ARG A 28 34.68 -6.47 -29.00
C ARG A 28 34.69 -7.96 -28.69
N THR A 29 34.63 -8.33 -27.42
CA THR A 29 34.93 -9.71 -26.99
C THR A 29 33.74 -10.45 -26.39
N GLY A 30 32.64 -9.76 -26.09
CA GLY A 30 31.52 -10.31 -25.32
C GLY A 30 31.86 -10.68 -23.87
N ASN A 31 33.03 -10.26 -23.37
CA ASN A 31 33.51 -10.66 -22.04
C ASN A 31 32.62 -10.12 -20.90
N LEU A 32 31.90 -11.01 -20.22
CA LEU A 32 30.99 -10.66 -19.12
C LEU A 32 31.70 -10.10 -17.89
N GLU A 33 32.96 -10.46 -17.67
CA GLU A 33 33.78 -9.91 -16.59
C GLU A 33 34.05 -8.41 -16.83
N ALA A 34 34.19 -7.99 -18.09
CA ALA A 34 34.28 -6.58 -18.45
C ALA A 34 33.02 -5.80 -18.04
N LEU A 35 31.83 -6.36 -18.31
CA LEU A 35 30.56 -5.76 -17.89
C LEU A 35 30.38 -5.73 -16.38
N TYR A 36 30.85 -6.76 -15.68
CA TYR A 36 30.82 -6.80 -14.22
C TYR A 36 31.62 -5.63 -13.63
N TYR A 37 32.88 -5.47 -14.03
CA TYR A 37 33.71 -4.37 -13.53
C TYR A 37 33.22 -3.00 -14.01
N LEU A 38 32.71 -2.90 -15.24
CA LEU A 38 32.05 -1.69 -15.72
C LEU A 38 30.89 -1.30 -14.81
N THR A 39 30.03 -2.25 -14.45
CA THR A 39 28.88 -2.00 -13.56
C THR A 39 29.35 -1.53 -12.18
N LYS A 40 30.37 -2.18 -11.60
CA LYS A 40 30.94 -1.80 -10.31
C LYS A 40 31.51 -0.37 -10.33
N GLY A 41 32.23 0.00 -11.39
CA GLY A 41 32.75 1.34 -11.57
C GLY A 41 31.64 2.38 -11.75
N LEU A 42 30.60 2.08 -12.53
CA LEU A 42 29.43 2.95 -12.69
C LEU A 42 28.66 3.15 -11.37
N ILE A 43 28.58 2.14 -10.51
CA ILE A 43 28.01 2.26 -9.16
C ILE A 43 28.87 3.22 -8.31
N ALA A 44 30.20 3.08 -8.35
CA ALA A 44 31.12 3.93 -7.61
C ALA A 44 31.02 5.41 -8.04
N GLU A 45 30.85 5.67 -9.34
CA GLU A 45 30.59 7.01 -9.89
C GLU A 45 29.14 7.50 -9.70
N LYS A 46 28.27 6.72 -9.04
CA LYS A 46 26.84 7.00 -8.88
C LYS A 46 26.08 7.16 -10.21
N ASN A 47 26.60 6.61 -11.30
CA ASN A 47 25.95 6.58 -12.61
C ASN A 47 24.94 5.41 -12.69
N PHE A 48 23.92 5.45 -11.82
CA PHE A 48 22.97 4.36 -11.65
C PHE A 48 22.15 4.08 -12.90
N LYS A 49 21.83 5.10 -13.70
CA LYS A 49 21.06 4.93 -14.95
C LYS A 49 21.81 4.03 -15.94
N LYS A 50 23.12 4.25 -16.11
CA LYS A 50 23.95 3.40 -16.99
C LYS A 50 24.20 2.04 -16.33
N ALA A 51 24.45 1.99 -15.02
CA ALA A 51 24.63 0.74 -14.28
C ALA A 51 23.41 -0.20 -14.43
N ILE A 52 22.18 0.32 -14.32
CA ILE A 52 20.93 -0.45 -14.53
C ILE A 52 20.84 -1.02 -15.94
N ARG A 53 21.29 -0.29 -16.97
CA ARG A 53 21.28 -0.83 -18.34
C ARG A 53 22.24 -2.00 -18.48
N VAL A 54 23.44 -1.86 -17.91
CA VAL A 54 24.45 -2.94 -17.95
C VAL A 54 24.00 -4.15 -17.14
N ILE A 55 23.38 -3.94 -15.98
CA ILE A 55 22.93 -5.04 -15.12
C ILE A 55 21.84 -5.88 -15.77
N LYS A 56 20.96 -5.28 -16.58
CA LYS A 56 19.97 -6.01 -17.38
C LYS A 56 20.62 -6.95 -18.40
N ILE A 57 21.74 -6.55 -19.00
CA ILE A 57 22.51 -7.40 -19.91
C ILE A 57 23.14 -8.55 -19.13
N LEU A 58 23.74 -8.26 -17.97
CA LEU A 58 24.32 -9.28 -17.10
C LEU A 58 23.27 -10.31 -16.63
N HIS A 59 22.09 -9.88 -16.21
CA HIS A 59 21.00 -10.78 -15.81
C HIS A 59 20.56 -11.72 -16.92
N LYS A 60 20.46 -11.21 -18.16
CA LYS A 60 20.11 -12.05 -19.32
C LYS A 60 21.16 -13.13 -19.59
N LYS A 61 22.42 -12.88 -19.25
CA LYS A 61 23.55 -13.77 -19.54
C LYS A 61 23.92 -14.67 -18.35
N MET A 62 23.63 -14.22 -17.13
CA MET A 62 23.99 -14.88 -15.88
C MET A 62 22.82 -14.76 -14.89
N PRO A 63 21.66 -15.39 -15.20
CA PRO A 63 20.52 -15.34 -14.30
C PRO A 63 20.90 -15.92 -12.94
N ASN A 64 20.41 -15.30 -11.87
CA ASN A 64 20.62 -15.73 -10.48
C ASN A 64 22.09 -15.71 -10.00
N SER A 65 23.03 -15.11 -10.75
CA SER A 65 24.40 -14.97 -10.26
C SER A 65 24.44 -14.09 -9.00
N PRO A 66 24.99 -14.57 -7.86
CA PRO A 66 25.07 -13.78 -6.62
C PRO A 66 25.79 -12.45 -6.81
N LYS A 67 26.80 -12.42 -7.70
CA LYS A 67 27.56 -11.21 -8.05
C LYS A 67 26.69 -10.16 -8.76
N VAL A 68 25.81 -10.61 -9.67
CA VAL A 68 24.91 -9.71 -10.41
C VAL A 68 23.78 -9.24 -9.50
N LEU A 69 23.21 -10.13 -8.69
CA LEU A 69 22.21 -9.78 -7.68
C LEU A 69 22.75 -8.78 -6.66
N ASP A 70 23.99 -8.95 -6.19
CA ASP A 70 24.63 -8.01 -5.27
C ASP A 70 24.68 -6.58 -5.83
N MET A 71 25.16 -6.44 -7.06
CA MET A 71 25.21 -5.13 -7.71
C MET A 71 23.83 -4.52 -7.87
N GLU A 72 22.80 -5.33 -8.15
CA GLU A 72 21.44 -4.82 -8.30
C GLU A 72 20.86 -4.36 -6.95
N ILE A 73 21.09 -5.13 -5.89
CA ILE A 73 20.74 -4.77 -4.52
C ILE A 73 21.41 -3.44 -4.15
N GLN A 74 22.71 -3.27 -4.44
CA GLN A 74 23.44 -2.04 -4.17
C GLN A 74 22.88 -0.84 -4.94
N ILE A 75 22.58 -1.01 -6.23
CA ILE A 75 21.97 0.03 -7.06
C ILE A 75 20.62 0.43 -6.47
N LYS A 76 19.71 -0.54 -6.27
CA LYS A 76 18.36 -0.31 -5.73
C LYS A 76 18.42 0.37 -4.37
N TRP A 77 19.36 -0.04 -3.52
CA TRP A 77 19.60 0.61 -2.25
C TRP A 77 20.00 2.08 -2.39
N ALA A 78 20.95 2.36 -3.28
CA ALA A 78 21.47 3.71 -3.51
C ALA A 78 20.44 4.67 -4.11
N ILE A 79 19.51 4.17 -4.95
CA ILE A 79 18.42 4.96 -5.53
C ILE A 79 17.14 4.96 -4.67
N HIS A 80 17.25 4.64 -3.38
CA HIS A 80 16.16 4.61 -2.41
C HIS A 80 15.02 3.60 -2.71
N GLN A 81 15.25 2.62 -3.59
CA GLN A 81 14.38 1.47 -3.79
C GLN A 81 14.68 0.35 -2.79
N LYS A 82 14.67 0.68 -1.49
CA LYS A 82 15.11 -0.21 -0.40
C LYS A 82 14.29 -1.49 -0.27
N TYR A 83 12.98 -1.42 -0.50
CA TYR A 83 12.11 -2.60 -0.49
C TYR A 83 12.45 -3.56 -1.64
N GLU A 84 12.70 -3.05 -2.85
CA GLU A 84 13.10 -3.88 -3.99
C GLU A 84 14.46 -4.54 -3.76
N ALA A 85 15.39 -3.85 -3.08
CA ALA A 85 16.67 -4.42 -2.68
C ALA A 85 16.48 -5.56 -1.65
N TYR A 86 15.57 -5.38 -0.69
CA TYR A 86 15.20 -6.44 0.26
C TYR A 86 14.60 -7.66 -0.44
N LYS A 87 13.64 -7.43 -1.35
CA LYS A 87 12.96 -8.48 -2.12
C LYS A 87 13.97 -9.34 -2.90
N LEU A 88 14.87 -8.70 -3.65
CA LEU A 88 15.93 -9.41 -4.38
C LEU A 88 16.85 -10.23 -3.48
N ALA A 89 17.19 -9.71 -2.29
CA ALA A 89 18.01 -10.45 -1.34
C ALA A 89 17.28 -11.71 -0.86
N TYR A 90 16.00 -11.57 -0.49
CA TYR A 90 15.17 -12.66 0.03
C TYR A 90 14.90 -13.74 -1.02
N GLU A 91 14.60 -13.35 -2.26
CA GLU A 91 14.30 -14.27 -3.37
C GLU A 91 15.54 -14.95 -3.95
N SER A 92 16.74 -14.63 -3.47
CA SER A 92 17.96 -15.27 -3.96
C SER A 92 17.93 -16.78 -3.67
N PRO A 93 18.22 -17.63 -4.67
CA PRO A 93 18.27 -19.08 -4.48
C PRO A 93 19.49 -19.52 -3.65
N ASP A 94 20.53 -18.70 -3.60
CA ASP A 94 21.73 -18.93 -2.81
C ASP A 94 21.46 -18.51 -1.35
N SER A 95 21.38 -19.50 -0.45
CA SER A 95 21.05 -19.27 0.96
C SER A 95 22.12 -18.48 1.70
N GLU A 96 23.41 -18.74 1.43
CA GLU A 96 24.51 -18.02 2.09
C GLU A 96 24.50 -16.54 1.68
N PHE A 97 24.31 -16.29 0.37
CA PHE A 97 24.18 -14.93 -0.15
C PHE A 97 22.96 -14.22 0.45
N ARG A 98 21.80 -14.88 0.45
CA ARG A 98 20.55 -14.35 1.02
C ARG A 98 20.75 -13.94 2.47
N ASP A 99 21.26 -14.83 3.32
CA ASP A 99 21.42 -14.59 4.75
C ASP A 99 22.41 -13.45 5.02
N LYS A 100 23.51 -13.41 4.28
CA LYS A 100 24.50 -12.33 4.36
C LYS A 100 23.89 -10.97 3.99
N ARG A 101 23.07 -10.91 2.93
CA ARG A 101 22.47 -9.65 2.46
C ARG A 101 21.32 -9.20 3.33
N LEU A 102 20.46 -10.11 3.79
CA LEU A 102 19.40 -9.78 4.74
C LEU A 102 20.00 -9.28 6.07
N SER A 103 21.09 -9.87 6.55
CA SER A 103 21.83 -9.40 7.73
C SER A 103 22.39 -7.98 7.53
N PHE A 104 22.98 -7.70 6.38
CA PHE A 104 23.46 -6.35 6.04
C PHE A 104 22.31 -5.33 5.99
N ILE A 105 21.19 -5.67 5.36
CA ILE A 105 20.02 -4.79 5.27
C ILE A 105 19.43 -4.53 6.66
N LYS A 106 19.32 -5.57 7.49
CA LYS A 106 18.88 -5.47 8.89
C LYS A 106 19.79 -4.53 9.68
N TYR A 107 21.11 -4.70 9.56
CA TYR A 107 22.09 -3.85 10.24
C TYR A 107 22.01 -2.38 9.77
N LYS A 108 21.95 -2.14 8.46
CA LYS A 108 21.90 -0.78 7.90
C LYS A 108 20.56 -0.07 8.11
N ASN A 109 19.50 -0.80 8.43
CA ASN A 109 18.15 -0.24 8.45
C ASN A 109 17.25 -0.92 9.49
N GLN A 110 17.75 -1.03 10.71
CA GLN A 110 17.09 -1.72 11.83
C GLN A 110 15.63 -1.30 12.00
N ASN A 111 15.35 0.00 11.90
CA ASN A 111 14.01 0.54 12.08
C ASN A 111 13.05 0.17 10.94
N PHE A 112 13.51 0.02 9.70
CA PHE A 112 12.63 -0.28 8.55
C PHE A 112 12.63 -1.75 8.13
N TYR A 113 13.57 -2.55 8.64
CA TYR A 113 13.65 -3.97 8.33
C TYR A 113 12.34 -4.73 8.64
N PRO A 114 11.69 -4.53 9.81
CA PRO A 114 10.41 -5.18 10.10
C PRO A 114 9.33 -4.89 9.04
N PHE A 115 9.32 -3.66 8.50
CA PHE A 115 8.35 -3.23 7.50
C PHE A 115 8.56 -3.94 6.15
N PHE A 116 9.83 -4.13 5.75
CA PHE A 116 10.14 -4.85 4.52
C PHE A 116 9.79 -6.33 4.63
N LYS A 117 10.11 -6.93 5.77
CA LYS A 117 9.75 -8.32 6.09
C LYS A 117 8.23 -8.50 6.01
N LEU A 118 7.49 -7.70 6.75
CA LEU A 118 6.03 -7.77 6.81
C LEU A 118 5.39 -7.58 5.42
N LYS A 119 5.83 -6.55 4.67
CA LYS A 119 5.33 -6.30 3.32
C LYS A 119 5.62 -7.48 2.38
N TYR A 120 6.81 -8.06 2.46
CA TYR A 120 7.18 -9.20 1.61
C TYR A 120 6.36 -10.44 1.95
N GLU A 121 6.23 -10.79 3.23
CA GLU A 121 5.45 -11.95 3.68
C GLU A 121 4.00 -11.86 3.22
N PHE A 122 3.37 -10.69 3.40
CA PHE A 122 2.01 -10.47 2.93
C PHE A 122 1.86 -10.60 1.41
N LEU A 123 2.73 -9.95 0.62
CA LEU A 123 2.62 -9.98 -0.85
C LEU A 123 3.02 -11.33 -1.46
N SER A 124 3.79 -12.16 -0.75
CA SER A 124 4.29 -13.45 -1.24
C SER A 124 3.43 -14.64 -0.82
N THR A 125 2.78 -14.56 0.35
CA THR A 125 2.05 -15.69 0.95
C THR A 125 0.58 -15.40 1.23
N GLU A 126 0.15 -14.15 1.06
CA GLU A 126 -1.18 -13.68 1.48
C GLU A 126 -1.44 -13.89 2.98
N LYS A 127 -0.38 -14.10 3.77
CA LYS A 127 -0.42 -14.18 5.24
C LYS A 127 0.23 -12.93 5.83
N MET A 128 -0.46 -12.31 6.77
CA MET A 128 0.05 -11.18 7.54
C MET A 128 0.36 -11.64 8.96
N ASP A 129 1.54 -11.31 9.47
CA ASP A 129 1.80 -11.36 10.91
C ASP A 129 1.06 -10.19 11.56
N GLU A 130 -0.19 -10.42 11.96
CA GLU A 130 -1.08 -9.39 12.47
C GLU A 130 -0.55 -8.76 13.77
N ILE A 131 0.14 -9.53 14.61
CA ILE A 131 0.74 -9.04 15.85
C ILE A 131 1.86 -8.06 15.53
N LEU A 132 2.82 -8.46 14.68
CA LEU A 132 3.89 -7.58 14.25
C LEU A 132 3.35 -6.34 13.54
N PHE A 133 2.31 -6.51 12.72
CA PHE A 133 1.72 -5.40 12.00
C PHE A 133 1.04 -4.39 12.94
N GLU A 134 0.29 -4.88 13.92
CA GLU A 134 -0.34 -4.09 14.97
C GLU A 134 0.71 -3.31 15.78
N ASP A 135 1.77 -3.97 16.23
CA ASP A 135 2.85 -3.32 16.98
C ASP A 135 3.52 -2.21 16.17
N LEU A 136 3.78 -2.45 14.88
CA LEU A 136 4.35 -1.43 14.00
C LEU A 136 3.38 -0.26 13.76
N LEU A 137 2.08 -0.52 13.65
CA LEU A 137 1.08 0.54 13.52
C LEU A 137 0.96 1.38 14.80
N LYS A 138 1.04 0.77 15.98
CA LYS A 138 1.05 1.49 17.27
C LYS A 138 2.28 2.39 17.40
N LEU A 139 3.45 1.89 17.01
CA LEU A 139 4.70 2.65 17.07
C LEU A 139 4.76 3.75 15.99
N PHE A 140 4.17 3.50 14.82
CA PHE A 140 4.26 4.38 13.66
C PHE A 140 2.90 4.62 12.96
N PRO A 141 1.91 5.22 13.65
CA PRO A 141 0.50 5.26 13.20
C PRO A 141 0.24 6.12 11.96
N LYS A 142 1.24 6.91 11.52
CA LYS A 142 1.20 7.76 10.33
C LYS A 142 2.19 7.32 9.26
N ASN A 143 2.85 6.17 9.43
CA ASN A 143 3.81 5.69 8.46
C ASN A 143 3.11 5.27 7.16
N LYS A 144 3.46 5.98 6.08
CA LYS A 144 2.87 5.77 4.75
C LYS A 144 2.95 4.31 4.28
N LEU A 145 4.06 3.63 4.55
CA LEU A 145 4.25 2.24 4.11
C LEU A 145 3.33 1.27 4.84
N LEU A 146 3.13 1.45 6.16
CA LEU A 146 2.21 0.62 6.93
C LEU A 146 0.76 0.88 6.56
N LEU A 147 0.38 2.14 6.38
CA LEU A 147 -0.97 2.49 5.98
C LEU A 147 -1.31 1.95 4.58
N ASN A 148 -0.34 1.93 3.68
CA ASN A 148 -0.49 1.28 2.38
C ASN A 148 -0.70 -0.22 2.52
N LEU A 149 0.15 -0.87 3.32
CA LEU A 149 0.05 -2.29 3.56
C LEU A 149 -1.29 -2.65 4.23
N LEU A 150 -1.81 -1.78 5.08
CA LEU A 150 -3.08 -1.95 5.77
C LEU A 150 -4.23 -1.87 4.79
N MET A 151 -4.15 -0.93 3.86
CA MET A 151 -5.12 -0.81 2.77
C MET A 151 -5.07 -2.03 1.83
N ASP A 152 -3.87 -2.53 1.48
CA ASP A 152 -3.72 -3.74 0.68
C ASP A 152 -4.27 -4.97 1.41
N TYR A 153 -4.07 -5.05 2.73
CA TYR A 153 -4.63 -6.08 3.60
C TYR A 153 -6.17 -6.04 3.64
N PHE A 154 -6.78 -4.86 3.77
CA PHE A 154 -8.24 -4.75 3.69
C PHE A 154 -8.79 -5.10 2.30
N ILE A 155 -8.08 -4.75 1.22
CA ILE A 155 -8.47 -5.18 -0.13
C ILE A 155 -8.43 -6.71 -0.25
N PHE A 156 -7.39 -7.34 0.29
CA PHE A 156 -7.26 -8.79 0.31
C PHE A 156 -8.40 -9.48 1.10
N LEU A 157 -8.80 -8.92 2.23
CA LEU A 157 -9.95 -9.37 3.01
C LEU A 157 -11.32 -9.05 2.36
N GLU A 158 -11.34 -8.41 1.19
CA GLU A 158 -12.54 -7.86 0.55
C GLU A 158 -13.29 -6.81 1.40
N GLU A 159 -12.60 -6.23 2.37
CA GLU A 159 -13.06 -5.15 3.26
C GLU A 159 -12.86 -3.78 2.59
N TYR A 160 -13.35 -3.65 1.35
CA TYR A 160 -13.15 -2.49 0.47
C TYR A 160 -13.58 -1.15 1.10
N GLU A 161 -14.55 -1.21 2.01
CA GLU A 161 -15.06 -0.06 2.71
C GLU A 161 -14.00 0.63 3.58
N PHE A 162 -13.23 -0.18 4.30
CA PHE A 162 -12.15 0.24 5.17
C PHE A 162 -10.94 0.69 4.36
N ALA A 163 -10.62 -0.04 3.30
CA ALA A 163 -9.57 0.34 2.34
C ALA A 163 -9.86 1.71 1.70
N TYR A 164 -11.12 1.96 1.30
CA TYR A 164 -11.54 3.25 0.77
C TYR A 164 -11.39 4.38 1.79
N ASP A 165 -11.77 4.13 3.05
CA ASP A 165 -11.65 5.13 4.10
C ASP A 165 -10.19 5.52 4.37
N LEU A 166 -9.27 4.54 4.34
CA LEU A 166 -7.82 4.80 4.41
C LEU A 166 -7.30 5.58 3.19
N ASN A 167 -7.75 5.24 1.99
CA ASN A 167 -7.29 5.90 0.76
C ASN A 167 -7.62 7.40 0.75
N ILE A 168 -8.81 7.78 1.24
CA ILE A 168 -9.20 9.20 1.36
C ILE A 168 -8.27 9.96 2.33
N ASP A 169 -7.86 9.33 3.43
CA ASP A 169 -7.03 9.97 4.45
C ASP A 169 -5.56 10.11 4.00
N PHE A 170 -5.12 9.25 3.08
CA PHE A 170 -3.75 9.22 2.55
C PHE A 170 -3.71 9.22 1.01
N PRO A 171 -4.29 10.25 0.34
CA PRO A 171 -4.59 10.22 -1.10
C PRO A 171 -3.36 10.33 -2.00
N LYS A 172 -2.23 10.84 -1.50
CA LYS A 172 -0.97 10.96 -2.27
C LYS A 172 -0.23 9.64 -2.43
N THR A 173 -0.92 8.52 -2.33
CA THR A 173 -0.28 7.21 -2.22
C THR A 173 -0.73 6.19 -3.25
N PHE A 174 -1.80 6.45 -4.00
CA PHE A 174 -2.33 5.46 -4.92
C PHE A 174 -3.00 6.01 -6.18
N ASP A 175 -2.75 5.32 -7.30
CA ASP A 175 -3.54 5.31 -8.54
C ASP A 175 -4.83 4.47 -8.40
N LYS A 176 -5.17 4.02 -7.18
CA LYS A 176 -6.31 3.13 -6.91
C LYS A 176 -7.65 3.87 -6.74
N LEU A 177 -7.68 5.20 -6.83
CA LEU A 177 -8.93 5.96 -6.77
C LEU A 177 -9.90 5.52 -7.88
N ASP A 178 -9.36 5.30 -9.08
CA ASP A 178 -10.09 4.75 -10.22
C ASP A 178 -10.70 3.37 -9.90
N SER A 179 -10.03 2.56 -9.09
CA SER A 179 -10.54 1.24 -8.70
C SER A 179 -11.77 1.34 -7.78
N PHE A 180 -11.80 2.29 -6.85
CA PHE A 180 -12.96 2.50 -5.97
C PHE A 180 -14.11 3.19 -6.71
N GLU A 181 -13.83 4.10 -7.63
CA GLU A 181 -14.84 4.68 -8.51
C GLU A 181 -15.49 3.59 -9.39
N ASN A 182 -14.68 2.69 -9.97
CA ASN A 182 -15.17 1.54 -10.73
C ASN A 182 -16.03 0.60 -9.87
N LEU A 183 -15.63 0.33 -8.63
CA LEU A 183 -16.45 -0.41 -7.66
C LEU A 183 -17.78 0.31 -7.40
N GLY A 184 -17.76 1.61 -7.13
CA GLY A 184 -18.96 2.42 -6.94
C GLY A 184 -19.90 2.37 -8.16
N ASN A 185 -19.36 2.50 -9.37
CA ASN A 185 -20.09 2.36 -10.62
C ASN A 185 -20.72 0.95 -10.79
N LYS A 186 -20.00 -0.11 -10.43
CA LYS A 186 -20.51 -1.48 -10.46
C LYS A 186 -21.69 -1.66 -9.49
N TYR A 187 -21.54 -1.22 -8.24
CA TYR A 187 -22.61 -1.26 -7.23
C TYR A 187 -23.81 -0.41 -7.63
N SER A 188 -23.55 0.77 -8.20
CA SER A 188 -24.55 1.68 -8.76
C SER A 188 -25.37 0.99 -9.86
N GLY A 189 -24.72 0.32 -10.80
CA GLY A 189 -25.39 -0.45 -11.84
C GLY A 189 -26.23 -1.61 -11.31
N HIS A 190 -25.73 -2.34 -10.29
CA HIS A 190 -26.48 -3.41 -9.62
C HIS A 190 -27.73 -2.86 -8.92
N CYS A 191 -27.56 -1.84 -8.07
CA CYS A 191 -28.63 -1.14 -7.37
C CYS A 191 -29.72 -0.67 -8.36
N LYS A 192 -29.33 -0.04 -9.47
CA LYS A 192 -30.27 0.47 -10.49
C LYS A 192 -31.09 -0.66 -11.15
N ARG A 193 -30.44 -1.75 -11.55
CA ARG A 193 -31.13 -2.87 -12.21
C ARG A 193 -32.10 -3.58 -11.28
N SER A 194 -31.73 -3.76 -10.02
CA SER A 194 -32.58 -4.43 -9.04
C SER A 194 -33.76 -3.57 -8.61
N LEU A 195 -33.56 -2.25 -8.48
CA LEU A 195 -34.63 -1.28 -8.24
C LEU A 195 -35.63 -1.15 -9.40
N ALA A 196 -35.20 -1.43 -10.63
CA ALA A 196 -36.12 -1.47 -11.78
C ALA A 196 -37.03 -2.71 -11.77
N LYS A 197 -36.65 -3.76 -11.02
CA LYS A 197 -37.40 -5.02 -10.90
C LYS A 197 -38.19 -5.11 -9.59
N ASP A 198 -38.26 -4.02 -8.82
CA ASP A 198 -38.84 -3.95 -7.47
C ASP A 198 -38.37 -5.07 -6.51
N ASN A 199 -37.14 -5.56 -6.70
CA ASN A 199 -36.54 -6.60 -5.87
C ASN A 199 -35.67 -5.98 -4.77
N LEU A 200 -36.32 -5.43 -3.73
CA LEU A 200 -35.68 -4.74 -2.60
C LEU A 200 -35.25 -5.72 -1.50
N ASN A 201 -34.24 -6.54 -1.78
CA ASN A 201 -33.63 -7.41 -0.78
C ASN A 201 -32.42 -6.78 -0.07
N ASP A 202 -31.87 -7.46 0.93
CA ASP A 202 -30.71 -7.01 1.71
C ASP A 202 -29.46 -6.74 0.85
N GLU A 203 -29.21 -7.55 -0.17
CA GLU A 203 -28.06 -7.40 -1.06
C GLU A 203 -28.16 -6.13 -1.90
N VAL A 204 -29.38 -5.80 -2.33
CA VAL A 204 -29.66 -4.56 -3.07
C VAL A 204 -29.47 -3.37 -2.16
N LYS A 205 -30.01 -3.37 -0.94
CA LYS A 205 -29.80 -2.28 0.03
C LYS A 205 -28.31 -2.08 0.35
N LYS A 206 -27.54 -3.17 0.55
CA LYS A 206 -26.08 -3.12 0.70
C LYS A 206 -25.37 -2.56 -0.54
N SER A 207 -25.80 -2.98 -1.74
CA SER A 207 -25.23 -2.45 -2.99
C SER A 207 -25.47 -0.95 -3.13
N CYS A 208 -26.69 -0.49 -2.82
CA CYS A 208 -27.02 0.92 -2.84
C CYS A 208 -26.22 1.71 -1.78
N TYR A 209 -25.96 1.12 -0.61
CA TYR A 209 -25.03 1.68 0.38
C TYR A 209 -23.61 1.85 -0.17
N PHE A 210 -23.03 0.81 -0.79
CA PHE A 210 -21.68 0.91 -1.36
C PHE A 210 -21.60 1.91 -2.52
N ALA A 211 -22.63 1.97 -3.37
CA ALA A 211 -22.74 3.01 -4.40
C ALA A 211 -22.75 4.42 -3.77
N TRP A 212 -23.48 4.60 -2.67
CA TRP A 212 -23.51 5.83 -1.87
C TRP A 212 -22.14 6.19 -1.30
N LYS A 213 -21.42 5.20 -0.78
CA LYS A 213 -20.14 5.41 -0.10
C LYS A 213 -19.01 5.73 -1.08
N PHE A 214 -18.83 4.92 -2.12
CA PHE A 214 -17.71 5.08 -3.06
C PHE A 214 -17.94 6.20 -4.07
N THR A 215 -19.19 6.44 -4.48
CA THR A 215 -19.55 7.38 -5.54
C THR A 215 -20.75 8.25 -5.17
N PRO A 216 -20.67 9.08 -4.12
CA PRO A 216 -21.81 9.85 -3.60
C PRO A 216 -22.44 10.81 -4.63
N TYR A 217 -21.68 11.30 -5.62
CA TYR A 217 -22.20 12.17 -6.68
C TYR A 217 -23.16 11.45 -7.65
N LEU A 218 -22.99 10.14 -7.85
CA LEU A 218 -23.89 9.34 -8.68
C LEU A 218 -25.26 9.15 -8.03
N MET A 219 -25.39 9.45 -6.73
CA MET A 219 -26.63 9.22 -5.98
C MET A 219 -27.78 10.14 -6.37
N THR A 220 -27.49 11.29 -6.98
CA THR A 220 -28.50 12.16 -7.63
C THR A 220 -29.38 11.41 -8.65
N ARG A 221 -28.93 10.25 -9.13
CA ARG A 221 -29.61 9.41 -10.12
C ARG A 221 -30.55 8.36 -9.50
N PHE A 222 -30.54 8.15 -8.19
CA PHE A 222 -31.34 7.13 -7.52
C PHE A 222 -32.51 7.77 -6.73
N LYS A 223 -33.64 8.01 -7.41
CA LYS A 223 -34.84 8.56 -6.77
C LYS A 223 -35.57 7.57 -5.84
N LYS A 224 -35.25 6.27 -5.89
CA LYS A 224 -36.01 5.20 -5.20
C LYS A 224 -35.47 4.78 -3.82
N ILE A 225 -34.22 5.10 -3.46
CA ILE A 225 -33.67 4.80 -2.13
C ILE A 225 -32.97 6.05 -1.60
N GLU A 226 -33.52 6.59 -0.52
CA GLU A 226 -32.95 7.70 0.21
C GLU A 226 -31.97 7.21 1.29
N ILE A 227 -31.15 8.13 1.82
CA ILE A 227 -30.26 7.82 2.95
C ILE A 227 -31.07 7.31 4.15
N LYS A 228 -32.29 7.82 4.38
CA LYS A 228 -33.17 7.40 5.47
C LYS A 228 -33.54 5.91 5.38
N ASP A 229 -33.77 5.40 4.17
CA ASP A 229 -34.07 3.98 3.96
C ASP A 229 -32.88 3.10 4.31
N LEU A 230 -31.66 3.56 4.00
CA LEU A 230 -30.42 2.88 4.38
C LEU A 230 -30.18 2.93 5.90
N ILE A 231 -30.47 4.06 6.54
CA ILE A 231 -30.39 4.20 8.01
C ILE A 231 -31.33 3.19 8.65
N TRP A 232 -32.62 3.21 8.29
CA TRP A 232 -33.63 2.30 8.83
C TRP A 232 -33.22 0.84 8.64
N PHE A 233 -32.71 0.49 7.45
CA PHE A 233 -32.19 -0.84 7.18
C PHE A 233 -31.05 -1.26 8.13
N PHE A 234 -30.06 -0.39 8.37
CA PHE A 234 -28.97 -0.72 9.28
C PHE A 234 -29.39 -0.68 10.75
N GLU A 235 -30.38 0.13 11.14
CA GLU A 235 -31.01 0.10 12.46
C GLU A 235 -31.65 -1.26 12.76
N GLU A 236 -32.42 -1.81 11.80
CA GLU A 236 -32.95 -3.17 11.90
C GLU A 236 -31.81 -4.21 12.03
N LYS A 237 -30.72 -4.06 11.28
CA LYS A 237 -29.59 -4.99 11.40
C LYS A 237 -28.93 -4.97 12.76
N VAL A 238 -28.80 -3.80 13.40
CA VAL A 238 -28.18 -3.71 14.73
C VAL A 238 -29.13 -4.02 15.88
N SER A 239 -30.45 -4.01 15.66
CA SER A 239 -31.44 -4.44 16.67
C SER A 239 -31.55 -5.96 16.76
N HIS A 240 -31.22 -6.69 15.69
CA HIS A 240 -31.22 -8.15 15.68
C HIS A 240 -29.88 -8.75 16.13
N ARG A 241 -29.91 -9.63 17.14
CA ARG A 241 -28.71 -10.26 17.73
C ARG A 241 -27.79 -10.95 16.71
N LYS A 242 -28.34 -11.61 15.68
CA LYS A 242 -27.57 -12.34 14.67
C LYS A 242 -26.81 -11.42 13.69
N THR A 243 -27.29 -10.20 13.50
CA THR A 243 -26.73 -9.25 12.51
C THR A 243 -26.12 -8.02 13.17
N SER A 244 -26.23 -7.87 14.48
CA SER A 244 -25.61 -6.83 15.28
C SER A 244 -24.09 -7.07 15.39
N ASN A 245 -23.34 -6.58 14.40
CA ASN A 245 -21.88 -6.60 14.37
C ASN A 245 -21.31 -5.19 14.21
N PHE A 246 -20.00 -5.05 14.44
CA PHE A 246 -19.32 -3.76 14.38
C PHE A 246 -19.46 -3.08 13.01
N ILE A 247 -19.44 -3.85 11.91
CA ILE A 247 -19.58 -3.32 10.54
C ILE A 247 -20.90 -2.57 10.39
N ASN A 248 -22.01 -3.13 10.87
CA ASN A 248 -23.31 -2.46 10.75
C ASN A 248 -23.39 -1.20 11.63
N TYR A 249 -22.78 -1.21 12.82
CA TYR A 249 -22.65 0.00 13.64
C TYR A 249 -21.78 1.07 12.98
N TYR A 250 -20.70 0.67 12.34
CA TYR A 250 -19.82 1.53 11.56
C TYR A 250 -20.53 2.18 10.38
N ARG A 251 -21.27 1.39 9.59
CA ARG A 251 -22.09 1.89 8.47
C ARG A 251 -23.17 2.85 8.95
N LEU A 252 -23.83 2.53 10.06
CA LEU A 252 -24.83 3.39 10.67
C LEU A 252 -24.22 4.72 11.15
N SER A 253 -23.04 4.68 11.78
CA SER A 253 -22.28 5.89 12.14
C SER A 253 -21.97 6.75 10.92
N TYR A 254 -21.50 6.15 9.83
CA TYR A 254 -21.25 6.86 8.57
C TYR A 254 -22.52 7.55 8.05
N LEU A 255 -23.64 6.83 7.96
CA LEU A 255 -24.90 7.37 7.45
C LEU A 255 -25.46 8.49 8.34
N TYR A 256 -25.39 8.33 9.67
CA TYR A 256 -25.81 9.37 10.60
C TYR A 256 -24.96 10.64 10.48
N ALA A 257 -23.65 10.49 10.34
CA ALA A 257 -22.76 11.63 10.13
C ALA A 257 -23.09 12.36 8.80
N ARG A 258 -23.46 11.62 7.74
CA ARG A 258 -23.87 12.20 6.46
C ARG A 258 -25.13 13.07 6.55
N ILE A 259 -26.07 12.73 7.41
CA ILE A 259 -27.28 13.52 7.65
C ILE A 259 -27.15 14.48 8.84
N LYS A 260 -25.94 14.66 9.38
CA LYS A 260 -25.61 15.55 10.51
C LYS A 260 -26.30 15.19 11.84
N GLU A 261 -26.66 13.93 12.01
CA GLU A 261 -27.17 13.38 13.28
C GLU A 261 -25.99 12.99 14.18
N THR A 262 -25.26 13.99 14.68
CA THR A 262 -23.94 13.81 15.31
C THR A 262 -23.96 12.88 16.52
N GLU A 263 -24.94 13.00 17.41
CA GLU A 263 -24.99 12.17 18.63
C GLU A 263 -25.35 10.70 18.32
N LYS A 264 -26.22 10.47 17.33
CA LYS A 264 -26.50 9.12 16.85
C LYS A 264 -25.29 8.50 16.16
N ALA A 265 -24.56 9.31 15.39
CA ALA A 265 -23.33 8.87 14.76
C ALA A 265 -22.26 8.50 15.81
N LYS A 266 -22.04 9.33 16.83
CA LYS A 266 -21.11 9.03 17.94
C LYS A 266 -21.50 7.76 18.69
N THR A 267 -22.77 7.63 19.05
CA THR A 267 -23.28 6.43 19.74
C THR A 267 -23.06 5.17 18.90
N SER A 268 -23.35 5.24 17.60
CA SER A 268 -23.14 4.11 16.69
C SER A 268 -21.66 3.78 16.57
N LEU A 269 -20.80 4.79 16.51
CA LEU A 269 -19.35 4.61 16.44
C LEU A 269 -18.79 3.95 17.70
N SER A 270 -19.18 4.42 18.89
CA SER A 270 -18.73 3.83 20.15
C SER A 270 -19.09 2.34 20.23
N LYS A 271 -20.29 1.97 19.76
CA LYS A 271 -20.70 0.55 19.66
C LYS A 271 -19.92 -0.22 18.60
N ALA A 272 -19.48 0.43 17.52
CA ALA A 272 -18.61 -0.20 16.53
C ALA A 272 -17.23 -0.52 17.14
N ILE A 273 -16.65 0.43 17.87
CA ILE A 273 -15.35 0.26 18.55
C ILE A 273 -15.46 -0.84 19.62
N GLU A 274 -16.50 -0.82 20.45
CA GLU A 274 -16.73 -1.85 21.48
C GLU A 274 -16.81 -3.28 20.91
N LYS A 275 -17.31 -3.41 19.68
CA LYS A 275 -17.51 -4.71 19.00
C LYS A 275 -16.44 -5.04 17.96
N SER A 276 -15.43 -4.18 17.84
CA SER A 276 -14.38 -4.30 16.85
C SER A 276 -13.57 -5.57 17.08
N PRO A 277 -13.26 -6.35 16.02
CA PRO A 277 -12.59 -7.63 16.17
C PRO A 277 -11.07 -7.49 16.33
N SER A 278 -10.50 -6.33 15.99
CA SER A 278 -9.05 -6.10 16.08
C SER A 278 -8.69 -4.61 16.08
N TYR A 279 -7.47 -4.34 16.53
CA TYR A 279 -6.90 -2.99 16.57
C TYR A 279 -6.87 -2.29 15.19
N PHE A 280 -6.76 -3.05 14.10
CA PHE A 280 -6.77 -2.49 12.74
C PHE A 280 -8.05 -1.73 12.43
N PHE A 281 -9.19 -2.29 12.86
CA PHE A 281 -10.49 -1.66 12.68
C PHE A 281 -10.64 -0.48 13.64
N ASP A 282 -10.18 -0.59 14.89
CA ASP A 282 -10.20 0.52 15.86
C ASP A 282 -9.48 1.75 15.31
N LEU A 283 -8.32 1.55 14.70
CA LEU A 283 -7.52 2.63 14.12
C LEU A 283 -8.26 3.38 13.00
N ILE A 284 -9.13 2.70 12.25
CA ILE A 284 -10.01 3.37 11.27
C ILE A 284 -11.19 4.02 11.98
N LEU A 285 -11.84 3.30 12.90
CA LEU A 285 -13.04 3.76 13.60
C LEU A 285 -12.78 5.05 14.38
N GLU A 286 -11.66 5.16 15.08
CA GLU A 286 -11.25 6.36 15.83
C GLU A 286 -11.02 7.59 14.93
N ARG A 287 -10.78 7.38 13.63
CA ARG A 287 -10.52 8.47 12.66
C ARG A 287 -11.78 8.97 11.97
N LEU A 288 -12.81 8.14 11.87
CA LEU A 288 -14.12 8.51 11.29
C LEU A 288 -14.80 9.73 11.90
N PRO A 289 -14.83 9.95 13.24
CA PRO A 289 -15.54 11.08 13.80
C PRO A 289 -14.89 12.40 13.36
N TYR A 290 -13.57 12.44 13.25
CA TYR A 290 -12.87 13.61 12.69
C TYR A 290 -13.13 13.80 11.19
N LYS A 291 -13.43 12.73 10.44
CA LYS A 291 -13.60 12.78 8.98
C LYS A 291 -15.00 13.19 8.54
N TYR A 292 -16.02 12.57 9.14
CA TYR A 292 -17.42 12.76 8.76
C TYR A 292 -18.17 13.70 9.68
N MET A 293 -17.64 13.99 10.88
CA MET A 293 -18.23 14.94 11.83
C MET A 293 -17.45 16.26 11.95
N ASN A 294 -16.45 16.55 11.10
CA ASN A 294 -15.68 17.81 11.20
C ASN A 294 -16.56 19.05 10.91
N PHE A 295 -17.25 19.56 11.93
CA PHE A 295 -17.06 20.83 12.66
C PHE A 295 -16.18 21.94 12.03
N LYS A 296 -16.04 21.99 10.71
CA LYS A 296 -15.15 22.96 10.05
C LYS A 296 -15.79 24.34 9.86
N ASN A 297 -17.08 24.49 10.11
CA ASN A 297 -17.80 25.78 9.95
C ASN A 297 -18.41 26.39 11.22
N GLU A 298 -18.48 25.71 12.37
CA GLU A 298 -19.10 26.32 13.57
C GLU A 298 -18.09 26.96 14.54
N ILE A 299 -16.86 26.46 14.65
CA ILE A 299 -15.82 27.08 15.50
C ILE A 299 -15.17 28.30 14.80
N GLN A 300 -15.07 28.32 13.47
CA GLN A 300 -14.54 29.49 12.75
C GLN A 300 -15.58 30.61 12.52
N ILE A 301 -16.88 30.33 12.72
CA ILE A 301 -17.94 31.36 12.66
C ILE A 301 -18.23 31.95 14.04
N GLN A 302 -17.99 31.22 15.15
CA GLN A 302 -18.13 31.79 16.50
C GLN A 302 -16.89 32.58 16.96
N VAL A 303 -15.68 32.28 16.46
CA VAL A 303 -14.45 33.08 16.76
C VAL A 303 -14.30 34.31 15.83
N LYS A 304 -15.20 34.47 14.84
CA LYS A 304 -15.33 35.72 14.05
C LYS A 304 -16.58 36.53 14.41
N LYS A 305 -17.33 36.11 15.44
CA LYS A 305 -18.52 36.80 15.97
C LYS A 305 -18.44 37.07 17.49
N LEU A 306 -17.25 36.98 18.06
CA LEU A 306 -16.85 37.55 19.35
C LEU A 306 -15.64 38.45 19.11
#